data_AF-A0A183U925-F1
#
_entry.id   AF-A0A183U925-F1
#
_cell.length_a   1.000
_cell.length_b   1.000
_cell.length_c   1.000
_cell.angle_alpha   90.00
_cell.angle_beta   90.00
_cell.angle_gamma   90.00
#
_symmetry.space_group_name_H-M   'P 1'
#
loop_
_entity.id
_entity.type
_entity.pdbx_description
1 polymer ?
#
loop_
_entity_poly.entity_id
_entity_poly.type
_entity_poly.pdbx_seq_one_letter_code
_entity_poly.pdbx_strand_id
1 'polypeptide(L)' 'MSDLQTTANSECGVEIDAHDTSGKFVRLINKGEEAVSIGQWSIKSVASERETVYKFHSRQCIKPNDTITARFAFC' A
#
# COMPACT_ATOMS: atom_id res chain seq x y z
N MET A 1 16.73 -4.60 -20.18
CA MET A 1 15.84 -5.06 -19.11
C MET A 1 16.22 -4.24 -17.89
N SER A 2 15.36 -3.33 -17.44
CA SER A 2 15.68 -2.44 -16.33
C SER A 2 15.43 -3.19 -15.03
N ASP A 3 16.47 -3.40 -14.23
CA ASP A 3 16.38 -4.05 -12.92
C ASP A 3 15.56 -3.17 -11.97
N LEU A 4 14.31 -3.57 -11.73
CA LEU A 4 13.46 -2.94 -10.72
C LEU A 4 13.89 -3.44 -9.34
N GLN A 5 14.74 -2.68 -8.65
CA GLN A 5 15.11 -2.98 -7.27
C GLN A 5 13.98 -2.56 -6.32
N THR A 6 13.25 -3.54 -5.78
CA THR A 6 12.20 -3.31 -4.78
C THR A 6 12.75 -3.61 -3.39
N THR A 7 12.78 -2.60 -2.52
CA THR A 7 13.12 -2.76 -1.10
C THR A 7 11.86 -2.55 -0.27
N ALA A 8 11.42 -3.57 0.46
CA ALA A 8 10.28 -3.50 1.35
C ALA A 8 10.75 -3.68 2.80
N ASN A 9 10.27 -2.82 3.70
CA ASN A 9 10.45 -2.95 5.13
C ASN A 9 9.09 -2.80 5.78
N SER A 10 8.74 -3.73 6.67
CA SER A 10 7.48 -3.75 7.39
C SER A 10 7.74 -3.97 8.87
N GLU A 11 7.33 -3.02 9.70
CA GLU A 11 7.39 -3.14 11.17
C GLU A 11 6.21 -3.95 11.75
N CYS A 12 5.28 -4.38 10.89
CA CYS A 12 4.11 -5.16 11.25
C CYS A 12 3.82 -6.21 10.16
N GLY A 13 2.80 -7.06 10.37
CA GLY A 13 2.41 -8.10 9.42
C GLY A 13 1.82 -7.60 8.09
N VAL A 14 1.78 -6.28 7.83
CA VAL A 14 1.27 -5.72 6.58
C VAL A 14 2.44 -5.42 5.63
N GLU A 15 2.36 -5.96 4.42
CA GLU A 15 3.37 -5.81 3.37
C GLU A 15 2.76 -5.27 2.08
N ILE A 16 3.60 -4.72 1.20
CA ILE A 16 3.21 -4.37 -0.17
C ILE A 16 3.28 -5.64 -1.02
N ASP A 17 2.13 -6.13 -1.49
CA ASP A 17 2.04 -7.34 -2.31
C ASP A 17 2.30 -7.04 -3.79
N ALA A 18 1.67 -5.99 -4.30
CA ALA A 18 1.81 -5.58 -5.68
C ALA A 18 1.67 -4.06 -5.79
N HIS A 19 2.38 -3.47 -6.73
CA HIS A 19 2.23 -2.07 -7.08
C HIS A 19 2.33 -1.93 -8.59
N ASP A 20 1.59 -0.97 -9.13
CA ASP A 20 1.61 -0.68 -10.57
C ASP A 20 2.75 0.29 -10.90
N THR A 21 3.56 -0.03 -11.90
CA THR A 21 4.66 0.85 -12.35
C THR A 21 4.16 2.15 -12.96
N SER A 22 2.88 2.22 -13.36
CA SER A 22 2.24 3.45 -13.82
C SER A 22 1.60 4.28 -12.70
N GLY A 23 1.73 3.85 -11.44
CA GLY A 23 1.28 4.60 -10.27
C GLY A 23 -0.23 4.58 -10.03
N LYS A 24 -0.98 3.67 -10.68
CA LYS A 24 -2.45 3.63 -10.57
C LYS A 24 -2.96 2.96 -9.29
N PHE A 25 -2.23 1.97 -8.78
CA PHE A 25 -2.64 1.26 -7.57
C PHE A 25 -1.46 0.71 -6.79
N VAL A 26 -1.68 0.54 -5.48
CA VAL A 26 -0.84 -0.23 -4.56
C VAL A 26 -1.74 -1.20 -3.81
N ARG A 27 -1.35 -2.47 -3.79
CA ARG A 27 -2.02 -3.54 -3.05
C ARG A 27 -1.19 -3.89 -1.81
N LEU A 28 -1.85 -3.80 -0.66
CA LEU A 28 -1.33 -4.27 0.61
C LEU A 28 -1.91 -5.65 0.93
N ILE A 29 -1.12 -6.48 1.58
CA ILE A 29 -1.53 -7.77 2.13
C ILE A 29 -1.18 -7.81 3.62
N ASN A 30 -2.10 -8.33 4.43
CA ASN A 30 -1.79 -8.67 5.81
C ASN A 30 -1.37 -10.15 5.89
N LYS A 31 -0.08 -10.40 6.05
CA LYS A 31 0.50 -11.74 6.29
C LYS A 31 0.60 -12.08 7.78
N GLY A 32 0.19 -11.17 8.67
CA GLY A 32 0.10 -11.44 10.09
C GLY A 32 -1.11 -12.29 10.45
N GLU A 33 -1.12 -12.76 11.70
CA GLU A 33 -2.20 -13.60 12.25
C GLU A 33 -3.35 -12.77 12.86
N GLU A 34 -3.14 -11.46 13.03
CA GLU A 34 -4.11 -10.53 13.63
C GLU A 34 -4.61 -9.48 12.63
N ALA A 35 -5.81 -8.95 12.88
CA ALA A 35 -6.35 -7.88 12.07
C ALA A 35 -5.63 -6.56 12.37
N VAL A 36 -5.18 -5.87 11.32
CA VAL A 36 -4.46 -4.60 11.46
C VAL A 36 -5.37 -3.43 11.09
N SER A 37 -5.52 -2.48 12.00
CA SER A 37 -6.27 -1.25 11.76
C SER A 37 -5.39 -0.24 11.03
N ILE A 38 -5.77 0.09 9.79
CA ILE A 38 -5.01 0.96 8.90
C ILE A 38 -5.71 2.31 8.67
N GLY A 39 -6.77 2.62 9.42
CA GLY A 39 -7.61 3.77 9.13
C GLY A 39 -6.95 5.14 9.29
N GLN A 40 -5.80 5.23 9.97
CA GLN A 40 -4.99 6.45 10.04
C GLN A 40 -3.74 6.39 9.14
N TRP A 41 -3.60 5.32 8.36
CA TRP A 41 -2.46 5.15 7.49
C TRP A 41 -2.65 5.93 6.18
N SER A 42 -1.52 6.22 5.56
CA SER A 42 -1.50 6.78 4.22
C SER A 42 -0.44 6.10 3.38
N ILE A 43 -0.72 5.93 2.09
CA ILE A 43 0.27 5.49 1.11
C ILE A 43 0.77 6.73 0.40
N LYS A 44 2.07 6.96 0.50
CA LYS A 44 2.79 8.00 -0.21
C LYS A 44 3.50 7.39 -1.41
N SER A 45 3.04 7.74 -2.61
CA SER A 45 3.71 7.39 -3.87
C SER A 45 4.51 8.60 -4.33
N VAL A 46 5.83 8.44 -4.50
CA VAL A 46 6.72 9.48 -5.01
C VAL A 46 7.31 8.99 -6.33
N ALA A 47 7.04 9.71 -7.41
CA ALA A 47 7.57 9.43 -8.74
C ALA A 47 8.18 10.71 -9.32
N SER A 48 9.50 10.68 -9.53
CA SER A 48 10.29 11.85 -9.92
C SER A 48 10.07 13.02 -8.95
N GLU A 49 9.24 14.00 -9.32
CA GLU A 49 8.93 15.20 -8.51
C GLU A 49 7.46 15.27 -8.08
N ARG A 50 6.65 14.27 -8.43
CA ARG A 50 5.24 14.22 -8.03
C ARG A 50 5.05 13.29 -6.85
N GLU A 51 4.36 13.82 -5.84
CA GLU A 51 3.91 13.07 -4.69
C GLU A 51 2.39 12.91 -4.74
N THR A 52 1.91 11.69 -4.57
CA THR A 52 0.48 11.40 -4.40
C THR A 52 0.29 10.67 -3.08
N VAL A 53 -0.63 11.18 -2.26
CA VAL A 53 -0.96 10.59 -0.95
C VAL A 53 -2.38 10.06 -0.99
N TYR A 54 -2.52 8.76 -0.76
CA TYR A 54 -3.81 8.11 -0.53
C TYR A 54 -4.00 7.89 0.97
N LYS A 55 -5.12 8.37 1.53
CA LYS A 55 -5.47 8.17 2.94
C LYS A 55 -6.56 7.11 3.05
N PHE A 56 -6.36 6.13 3.91
CA PHE A 56 -7.39 5.13 4.17
C PHE A 56 -8.56 5.74 4.95
N HIS A 57 -9.74 5.13 4.81
CA HIS A 57 -10.90 5.51 5.60
C HIS A 57 -10.65 5.18 7.09
N SER A 58 -11.12 6.03 8.00
CA SER A 58 -10.82 5.96 9.44
C SER A 58 -11.12 4.63 10.13
N ARG A 59 -12.08 3.85 9.60
CA ARG A 59 -12.48 2.53 10.12
C ARG A 59 -11.92 1.35 9.32
N GLN A 60 -10.99 1.60 8.42
CA GLN A 60 -10.44 0.56 7.56
C GLN A 60 -9.51 -0.36 8.37
N CYS A 61 -9.73 -1.67 8.21
CA CYS A 61 -8.84 -2.70 8.72
C CYS A 61 -8.56 -3.73 7.63
N ILE A 62 -7.45 -4.46 7.76
CA ILE A 62 -7.10 -5.61 6.93
C ILE A 62 -7.09 -6.84 7.84
N LYS A 63 -7.93 -7.83 7.54
CA LYS A 63 -7.97 -9.10 8.26
C LYS A 63 -6.73 -9.97 7.94
N PRO A 64 -6.42 -10.97 8.76
CA PRO A 64 -5.35 -11.93 8.46
C PRO A 64 -5.55 -12.56 7.08
N ASN A 65 -4.48 -12.65 6.29
CA ASN A 65 -4.45 -13.16 4.92
C ASN A 65 -5.35 -12.42 3.92
N ASP A 66 -5.86 -11.24 4.28
CA ASP A 66 -6.70 -10.42 3.42
C ASP A 66 -5.86 -9.35 2.71
N THR A 67 -6.41 -8.81 1.61
CA THR A 67 -5.74 -7.80 0.80
C THR A 67 -6.61 -6.56 0.63
N ILE A 68 -5.96 -5.41 0.51
CA ILE A 68 -6.63 -4.16 0.18
C ILE A 68 -5.88 -3.44 -0.94
N THR A 69 -6.64 -2.91 -1.89
CA THR A 69 -6.07 -2.14 -3.00
C THR A 69 -6.42 -0.67 -2.84
N ALA A 70 -5.40 0.17 -2.69
CA ALA A 70 -5.52 1.61 -2.80
C ALA A 70 -5.38 2.00 -4.27
N ARG A 71 -6.41 2.62 -4.84
CA ARG A 71 -6.39 3.13 -6.21
C ARG A 71 -6.25 4.65 -6.17
N PHE A 72 -5.22 5.16 -6.84
CA PHE A 72 -5.01 6.59 -6.98
C PHE A 72 -5.91 7.09 -8.13
N ALA A 73 -6.96 7.82 -7.80
CA ALA A 73 -7.74 8.55 -8.79
C ALA A 73 -7.03 9.89 -9.03
N PHE A 74 -6.42 10.04 -10.21
CA PHE A 74 -6.02 11.36 -10.69
C PHE A 74 -7.30 12.09 -11.11
N CYS A 75 -7.78 13.00 -10.27
CA CYS A 75 -8.79 13.99 -10.63
C CYS A 75 -8.10 15.21 -11.24
#